data_AF-A0A6P6Q8N5-F1
#
_entry.id   AF-A0A6P6Q8N5-F1
#
_cell.length_a   1.000
_cell.length_b   1.000
_cell.length_c   1.000
_cell.angle_alpha   90.00
_cell.angle_beta   90.00
_cell.angle_gamma   90.00
#
_symmetry.space_group_name_H-M   'P 1'
#
loop_
_entity.id
_entity.type
_entity.pdbx_description
1 polymer ?
#
loop_
_entity_poly.entity_id
_entity_poly.type
_entity_poly.pdbx_seq_one_letter_code
_entity_poly.pdbx_strand_id
1 'polypeptide(L)'
;MWRKMFTSVPAFRALKAPCRSFKSSSRGPDKDFFKDLDAQLRAFRDKAAAAMPGSDWSPIELTPGLPPERADVVIVGGGVVGWSIAYWLKMKARVRDGLRVLVVEKDPTYSQASTVLSCGGIRQQFSLKENIMLSLFSAHFMKNINNHLWVVNEDPVDLQFNHSGYLFLASEKSAHIMEENYRTQRYVGAKVALLSPSQLKERFPWMNTEGVALASLGLENEGWFDPWSLLNALRRKAVSMGVYQCFGEVTGFKCAANLAETTDGEVLNVQRIKYVNVRMPNSLEYQPVECAVVVNAAGANSGKIASMLGIGLGPKESVSGVPLPVEPRKRFVYVVHCPDGPGLDTPFLIDYSGVYCRREGLGGNYITGMSPEETEEPDISNLDVDHEFFQEKVWHHLANRIPAFEQLKVSSAWAGFYDYNTFDQNGIIGLHPLVPNMYFATGFSGHGLQQSPAVGLAVAELILDGGFKTIDLSAFDLKRILLQEPILESNIV
;
A
#
# COMPACT_ATOMS: atom_id res chain seq x y z
N MET A 1 32.00 26.49 -1.54
CA MET A 1 32.49 26.33 -2.92
C MET A 1 31.61 25.22 -3.51
N TRP A 2 30.42 25.46 -4.07
CA TRP A 2 30.13 26.28 -5.24
C TRP A 2 28.82 27.09 -5.06
N ARG A 3 28.89 28.36 -5.43
CA ARG A 3 27.80 29.34 -5.60
C ARG A 3 28.07 29.99 -6.96
N LYS A 4 26.99 30.28 -7.71
CA LYS A 4 26.89 31.08 -8.95
C LYS A 4 27.06 30.34 -10.29
N MET A 5 25.99 30.45 -11.09
CA MET A 5 25.90 30.69 -12.55
C MET A 5 24.51 30.17 -12.99
N PHE A 6 23.57 30.87 -13.61
CA PHE A 6 23.48 32.21 -14.21
C PHE A 6 22.00 32.61 -14.26
N THR A 7 21.72 33.91 -14.11
CA THR A 7 20.49 34.59 -14.55
C THR A 7 20.69 35.14 -15.97
N SER A 8 19.70 34.98 -16.87
CA SER A 8 19.31 36.01 -17.84
C SER A 8 18.06 35.59 -18.63
N VAL A 9 16.98 36.36 -18.49
CA VAL A 9 15.77 36.38 -19.33
C VAL A 9 15.99 37.36 -20.49
N PRO A 10 15.26 37.27 -21.62
CA PRO A 10 14.25 38.31 -21.85
C PRO A 10 12.93 37.81 -22.44
N ALA A 11 11.85 38.49 -22.07
CA ALA A 11 10.48 38.33 -22.53
C ALA A 11 10.28 38.75 -24.00
N PHE A 12 9.31 38.15 -24.70
CA PHE A 12 8.65 38.79 -25.85
C PHE A 12 7.17 38.43 -25.99
N ARG A 13 6.45 39.42 -26.54
CA ARG A 13 5.01 39.70 -26.57
C ARG A 13 4.13 38.70 -27.33
N ALA A 14 2.86 38.74 -26.94
CA ALA A 14 1.68 38.23 -27.62
C ALA A 14 1.57 38.61 -29.11
N LEU A 15 1.08 37.67 -29.93
CA LEU A 15 0.49 37.92 -31.24
C LEU A 15 -0.64 36.91 -31.54
N LYS A 16 -1.61 37.41 -32.29
CA LYS A 16 -3.00 36.96 -32.48
C LYS A 16 -3.16 35.60 -33.18
N ALA A 17 -4.28 34.95 -32.89
CA ALA A 17 -4.82 33.78 -33.60
C ALA A 17 -5.08 34.06 -35.09
N PRO A 18 -5.11 32.98 -35.89
CA PRO A 18 -6.30 32.75 -36.72
C PRO A 18 -6.82 31.31 -36.61
N CYS A 19 -8.16 31.18 -36.61
CA CYS A 19 -8.90 29.95 -36.81
C CYS A 19 -8.41 29.13 -38.02
N ARG A 20 -8.32 27.79 -37.86
CA ARG A 20 -8.88 26.83 -38.84
C ARG A 20 -8.87 25.37 -38.36
N SER A 21 -10.06 24.78 -38.48
CA SER A 21 -10.42 23.37 -38.67
C SER A 21 -9.97 22.30 -37.66
N PHE A 22 -10.96 21.80 -36.93
CA PHE A 22 -10.98 20.45 -36.35
C PHE A 22 -10.60 19.41 -37.42
N LYS A 23 -9.56 18.63 -37.14
CA LYS A 23 -9.37 17.29 -37.70
C LYS A 23 -9.18 16.33 -36.54
N SER A 24 -10.12 15.39 -36.41
CA SER A 24 -10.03 14.24 -35.54
C SER A 24 -8.79 13.43 -35.89
N SER A 25 -7.83 13.31 -34.96
CA SER A 25 -6.79 12.29 -35.02
C SER A 25 -6.94 11.38 -33.81
N SER A 26 -7.50 10.20 -34.04
CA SER A 26 -7.36 9.03 -33.19
C SER A 26 -5.86 8.71 -33.02
N ARG A 27 -5.28 9.06 -31.87
CA ARG A 27 -3.95 8.57 -31.47
C ARG A 27 -4.14 7.19 -30.84
N GLY A 28 -3.51 6.17 -31.42
CA GLY A 28 -3.40 4.84 -30.83
C GLY A 28 -2.47 4.83 -29.59
N PRO A 29 -2.48 3.75 -28.79
CA PRO A 29 -1.79 3.74 -27.50
C PRO A 29 -0.27 3.44 -27.60
N ASP A 30 0.48 4.04 -26.68
CA ASP A 30 1.65 3.54 -25.93
C ASP A 30 3.00 3.17 -26.58
N LYS A 31 3.24 3.40 -27.88
CA LYS A 31 4.61 3.20 -28.42
C LYS A 31 5.66 4.20 -27.90
N ASP A 32 5.23 5.39 -27.51
CA ASP A 32 6.15 6.46 -27.09
C ASP A 32 6.48 6.38 -25.59
N PHE A 33 5.55 5.92 -24.74
CA PHE A 33 5.75 5.89 -23.28
C PHE A 33 6.85 4.92 -22.84
N PHE A 34 6.90 3.69 -23.37
CA PHE A 34 7.93 2.72 -22.96
C PHE A 34 9.30 3.02 -23.55
N LYS A 35 9.37 3.64 -24.73
CA LYS A 35 10.63 4.16 -25.27
C LYS A 35 11.14 5.34 -24.45
N ASP A 36 10.23 6.23 -24.06
CA ASP A 36 10.54 7.36 -23.19
C ASP A 36 10.93 6.87 -21.79
N LEU A 37 10.26 5.86 -21.25
CA LEU A 37 10.62 5.23 -19.98
C LEU A 37 11.97 4.52 -20.07
N ASP A 38 12.24 3.75 -21.12
CA ASP A 38 13.56 3.15 -21.35
C ASP A 38 14.65 4.23 -21.47
N ALA A 39 14.37 5.35 -22.12
CA ALA A 39 15.28 6.47 -22.24
C ALA A 39 15.49 7.18 -20.89
N GLN A 40 14.44 7.37 -20.11
CA GLN A 40 14.47 7.96 -18.76
C GLN A 40 15.20 7.05 -17.78
N LEU A 41 14.96 5.73 -17.84
CA LEU A 41 15.65 4.72 -17.04
C LEU A 41 17.13 4.64 -17.41
N ARG A 42 17.48 4.71 -18.70
CA ARG A 42 18.87 4.82 -19.15
C ARG A 42 19.52 6.11 -18.64
N ALA A 43 18.87 7.26 -18.81
CA ALA A 43 19.39 8.53 -18.31
C ALA A 43 19.54 8.55 -16.78
N PHE A 44 18.63 7.89 -16.06
CA PHE A 44 18.72 7.71 -14.61
C PHE A 44 19.88 6.78 -14.23
N ARG A 45 20.06 5.65 -14.92
CA ARG A 45 21.20 4.75 -14.75
C ARG A 45 22.52 5.47 -15.01
N ASP A 46 22.61 6.23 -16.09
CA ASP A 46 23.81 7.00 -16.45
C ASP A 46 24.14 8.04 -15.38
N LYS A 47 23.12 8.72 -14.84
CA LYS A 47 23.28 9.65 -13.70
C LYS A 47 23.69 8.94 -12.41
N ALA A 48 23.11 7.78 -12.11
CA ALA A 48 23.43 7.00 -10.92
C ALA A 48 24.85 6.43 -10.98
N ALA A 49 25.25 5.88 -12.13
CA ALA A 49 26.61 5.39 -12.38
C ALA A 49 27.65 6.51 -12.35
N ALA A 50 27.31 7.71 -12.85
CA ALA A 50 28.18 8.88 -12.75
C ALA A 50 28.29 9.42 -11.31
N ALA A 51 27.24 9.29 -10.50
CA ALA A 51 27.25 9.70 -9.09
C ALA A 51 27.98 8.70 -8.18
N MET A 52 28.09 7.42 -8.56
CA MET A 52 28.77 6.37 -7.80
C MET A 52 29.68 5.50 -8.69
N PRO A 53 30.87 6.01 -9.06
CA PRO A 53 31.81 5.29 -9.93
C PRO A 53 32.32 4.01 -9.25
N GLY A 54 32.09 2.86 -9.89
CA GLY A 54 32.49 1.54 -9.36
C GLY A 54 31.40 0.76 -8.61
N SER A 55 30.17 1.29 -8.54
CA SER A 55 29.01 0.51 -8.12
C SER A 55 28.44 -0.29 -9.30
N ASP A 56 28.24 -1.60 -9.13
CA ASP A 56 27.51 -2.46 -10.09
C ASP A 56 25.98 -2.30 -9.93
N TRP A 57 25.54 -1.19 -9.32
CA TRP A 57 24.15 -0.99 -8.93
C TRP A 57 23.31 -0.50 -10.13
N SER A 58 22.46 -1.39 -10.65
CA SER A 58 21.41 -1.07 -11.64
C SER A 58 20.05 -0.94 -10.92
N PRO A 59 19.43 0.26 -10.87
CA PRO A 59 18.21 0.48 -10.09
C PRO A 59 17.00 -0.34 -10.54
N ILE A 60 16.95 -0.72 -11.82
CA ILE A 60 15.81 -1.40 -12.44
C ILE A 60 16.37 -2.23 -13.60
N GLU A 61 16.76 -3.48 -13.39
CA GLU A 61 16.75 -4.42 -14.52
C GLU A 61 15.29 -4.76 -14.82
N LEU A 62 14.70 -4.10 -15.82
CA LEU A 62 13.53 -4.66 -16.48
C LEU A 62 13.99 -6.02 -17.00
N THR A 63 13.55 -7.13 -16.43
CA THR A 63 13.78 -8.44 -17.05
C THR A 63 13.14 -8.37 -18.43
N PRO A 64 13.91 -8.24 -19.53
CA PRO A 64 13.34 -8.09 -20.85
C PRO A 64 13.00 -9.50 -21.30
N GLY A 65 11.84 -9.98 -20.88
CA GLY A 65 11.44 -11.35 -21.10
C GLY A 65 9.94 -11.52 -20.96
N LEU A 66 9.39 -12.38 -21.81
CA LEU A 66 8.08 -12.96 -21.57
C LEU A 66 8.09 -13.65 -20.19
N PRO A 67 6.97 -13.68 -19.46
CA PRO A 67 6.89 -14.51 -18.27
C PRO A 67 7.18 -15.97 -18.65
N PRO A 68 7.68 -16.78 -17.71
CA PRO A 68 7.90 -18.21 -17.96
C PRO A 68 6.58 -18.88 -18.38
N GLU A 69 6.64 -19.89 -19.24
CA GLU A 69 5.45 -20.66 -19.64
C GLU A 69 4.78 -21.37 -18.46
N ARG A 70 5.52 -21.61 -17.37
CA ARG A 70 5.05 -22.27 -16.16
C ARG A 70 5.67 -21.69 -14.89
N ALA A 71 4.84 -21.42 -13.90
CA ALA A 71 5.22 -21.07 -12.53
C ALA A 71 4.35 -21.86 -11.55
N ASP A 72 4.86 -22.24 -10.39
CA ASP A 72 4.07 -22.99 -9.42
C ASP A 72 3.08 -22.04 -8.70
N VAL A 73 3.55 -20.83 -8.39
CA VAL A 73 2.75 -19.73 -7.82
C VAL A 73 2.85 -18.48 -8.69
N VAL A 74 1.70 -17.90 -9.07
CA VAL A 74 1.62 -16.60 -9.75
C VAL A 74 1.00 -15.58 -8.80
N ILE A 75 1.73 -14.51 -8.50
CA ILE A 75 1.28 -13.39 -7.67
C ILE A 75 0.90 -12.23 -8.60
N VAL A 76 -0.36 -11.82 -8.53
CA VAL A 76 -0.92 -10.71 -9.31
C VAL A 76 -0.82 -9.43 -8.47
N GLY A 77 0.04 -8.50 -8.89
CA GLY A 77 0.36 -7.28 -8.17
C GLY A 77 1.75 -7.35 -7.54
N GLY A 78 2.66 -6.46 -7.98
CA GLY A 78 4.01 -6.31 -7.46
C GLY A 78 4.14 -5.18 -6.44
N GLY A 79 3.07 -4.83 -5.72
CA GLY A 79 3.19 -3.95 -4.56
C GLY A 79 3.95 -4.62 -3.41
N VAL A 80 4.08 -3.91 -2.29
CA VAL A 80 4.80 -4.40 -1.10
C VAL A 80 4.25 -5.72 -0.55
N VAL A 81 2.91 -5.91 -0.61
CA VAL A 81 2.26 -7.17 -0.22
C VAL A 81 2.68 -8.32 -1.15
N GLY A 82 2.64 -8.11 -2.47
CA GLY A 82 3.02 -9.13 -3.45
C GLY A 82 4.47 -9.57 -3.32
N TRP A 83 5.41 -8.63 -3.19
CA TRP A 83 6.83 -8.96 -2.98
C TRP A 83 7.10 -9.60 -1.61
N SER A 84 6.36 -9.20 -0.57
CA SER A 84 6.44 -9.85 0.74
C SER A 84 6.02 -11.33 0.67
N ILE A 85 4.92 -11.63 -0.02
CA ILE A 85 4.47 -13.01 -0.24
C ILE A 85 5.53 -13.80 -1.01
N ALA A 86 6.09 -13.23 -2.08
CA ALA A 86 7.13 -13.87 -2.87
C ALA A 86 8.39 -14.18 -2.05
N TYR A 87 8.83 -13.23 -1.22
CA TYR A 87 9.95 -13.39 -0.29
C TYR A 87 9.70 -14.55 0.68
N TRP A 88 8.56 -14.57 1.36
CA TRP A 88 8.26 -15.60 2.36
C TRP A 88 8.05 -16.99 1.75
N LEU A 89 7.46 -17.08 0.56
CA LEU A 89 7.36 -18.34 -0.19
C LEU A 89 8.75 -18.93 -0.46
N LYS A 90 9.71 -18.11 -0.90
CA LYS A 90 11.09 -18.58 -1.12
C LYS A 90 11.82 -18.88 0.19
N MET A 91 11.61 -18.09 1.24
CA MET A 91 12.24 -18.30 2.55
C MET A 91 11.78 -19.59 3.24
N LYS A 92 10.49 -19.93 3.10
CA LYS A 92 9.91 -21.13 3.72
C LYS A 92 9.96 -22.38 2.85
N ALA A 93 10.34 -22.26 1.57
CA ALA A 93 10.48 -23.40 0.68
C ALA A 93 11.50 -24.41 1.25
N ARG A 94 11.09 -25.67 1.41
CA ARG A 94 11.93 -26.74 1.97
C ARG A 94 13.16 -27.06 1.11
N VAL A 95 13.01 -26.91 -0.21
CA VAL A 95 14.06 -27.18 -1.19
C VAL A 95 14.40 -25.86 -1.86
N ARG A 96 15.68 -25.48 -1.80
CA ARG A 96 16.19 -24.32 -2.54
C ARG A 96 15.88 -24.51 -4.02
N ASP A 97 15.28 -23.49 -4.63
CA ASP A 97 14.83 -23.50 -6.04
C ASP A 97 13.75 -24.54 -6.40
N GLY A 98 13.17 -25.22 -5.41
CA GLY A 98 12.07 -26.17 -5.61
C GLY A 98 10.70 -25.53 -5.85
N LEU A 99 10.60 -24.20 -5.74
CA LEU A 99 9.37 -23.43 -5.96
C LEU A 99 9.62 -22.29 -6.95
N ARG A 100 8.90 -22.32 -8.07
CA ARG A 100 8.91 -21.24 -9.07
C ARG A 100 7.80 -20.26 -8.76
N VAL A 101 8.18 -19.05 -8.39
CA VAL A 101 7.26 -17.97 -8.06
C VAL A 101 7.41 -16.88 -9.12
N LEU A 102 6.29 -16.44 -9.68
CA LEU A 102 6.20 -15.32 -10.62
C LEU A 102 5.43 -14.17 -9.98
N VAL A 103 6.00 -12.97 -9.96
CA VAL A 103 5.29 -11.72 -9.62
C VAL A 103 5.02 -10.94 -10.88
N VAL A 104 3.76 -10.58 -11.11
CA VAL A 104 3.29 -9.80 -12.26
C VAL A 104 2.86 -8.41 -11.80
N GLU A 105 3.56 -7.37 -12.26
CA GLU A 105 3.25 -5.97 -11.99
C GLU A 105 2.92 -5.23 -13.29
N LYS A 106 1.82 -4.49 -13.33
CA LYS A 106 1.39 -3.79 -14.56
C LYS A 106 2.17 -2.49 -14.80
N ASP A 107 2.59 -1.81 -13.74
CA ASP A 107 3.28 -0.52 -13.80
C ASP A 107 4.74 -0.67 -13.35
N PRO A 108 5.72 -0.70 -14.28
CA PRO A 108 7.14 -0.80 -13.93
C PRO A 108 7.69 0.42 -13.17
N THR A 109 6.98 1.55 -13.21
CA THR A 109 7.38 2.79 -12.54
C THR A 109 6.84 2.89 -11.12
N TYR A 110 5.82 2.08 -10.77
CA TYR A 110 5.04 2.19 -9.55
C TYR A 110 4.39 3.57 -9.31
N SER A 111 4.28 4.39 -10.36
CA SER A 111 3.72 5.75 -10.29
C SER A 111 2.30 5.82 -9.74
N GLN A 112 1.51 4.74 -9.92
CA GLN A 112 0.14 4.65 -9.44
C GLN A 112 -0.02 3.67 -8.27
N ALA A 113 1.08 3.12 -7.76
CA ALA A 113 1.03 2.11 -6.70
C ALA A 113 0.78 2.76 -5.34
N SER A 114 -0.26 2.29 -4.65
CA SER A 114 -0.60 2.70 -3.27
C SER A 114 0.58 2.60 -2.31
N THR A 115 1.49 1.64 -2.55
CA THR A 115 2.73 1.47 -1.78
C THR A 115 3.59 2.72 -1.79
N VAL A 116 3.89 3.28 -2.97
CA VAL A 116 4.85 4.39 -3.12
C VAL A 116 4.20 5.73 -2.80
N LEU A 117 2.88 5.84 -3.02
CA LEU A 117 2.08 7.02 -2.72
C LEU A 117 1.64 7.09 -1.24
N SER A 118 2.07 6.15 -0.41
CA SER A 118 1.75 6.11 1.02
C SER A 118 2.56 7.13 1.82
N CYS A 119 1.99 7.60 2.94
CA CYS A 119 2.69 8.43 3.91
C CYS A 119 3.75 7.67 4.74
N GLY A 120 3.86 6.34 4.61
CA GLY A 120 4.94 5.53 5.22
C GLY A 120 4.76 5.21 6.69
N GLY A 121 3.55 5.33 7.23
CA GLY A 121 3.26 5.13 8.65
C GLY A 121 3.28 3.67 9.12
N ILE A 122 3.74 3.44 10.36
CA ILE A 122 3.54 2.20 11.12
C ILE A 122 3.11 2.50 12.56
N ARG A 123 2.07 1.79 13.01
CA ARG A 123 1.49 1.87 14.36
C ARG A 123 1.04 0.51 14.86
N GLN A 124 0.83 0.35 16.15
CA GLN A 124 0.16 -0.78 16.77
C GLN A 124 -1.17 -0.38 17.43
N GLN A 125 -1.53 0.89 17.34
CA GLN A 125 -2.75 1.46 17.91
C GLN A 125 -3.99 1.09 17.08
N PHE A 126 -4.40 -0.18 17.19
CA PHE A 126 -5.63 -0.76 16.65
C PHE A 126 -6.54 -1.26 17.78
N SER A 127 -7.78 -1.63 17.47
CA SER A 127 -8.72 -2.27 18.40
C SER A 127 -8.81 -3.79 18.19
N LEU A 128 -8.63 -4.28 16.95
CA LEU A 128 -8.59 -5.72 16.67
C LEU A 128 -7.22 -6.31 16.96
N LYS A 129 -7.18 -7.40 17.74
CA LYS A 129 -5.92 -8.07 18.12
C LYS A 129 -5.09 -8.50 16.92
N GLU A 130 -5.73 -8.93 15.83
CA GLU A 130 -5.09 -9.40 14.61
C GLU A 130 -4.27 -8.29 13.95
N ASN A 131 -4.82 -7.08 13.85
CA ASN A 131 -4.11 -5.93 13.30
C ASN A 131 -2.94 -5.47 14.18
N ILE A 132 -3.09 -5.56 15.51
CA ILE A 132 -2.00 -5.27 16.46
C ILE A 132 -0.88 -6.30 16.28
N MET A 133 -1.20 -7.60 16.20
CA MET A 133 -0.23 -8.68 16.00
C MET A 133 0.52 -8.55 14.67
N LEU A 134 -0.20 -8.29 13.57
CA LEU A 134 0.41 -8.04 12.25
C LEU A 134 1.42 -6.89 12.31
N SER A 135 1.06 -5.81 13.00
CA SER A 135 1.88 -4.60 13.09
C SER A 135 3.09 -4.80 14.00
N LEU A 136 2.94 -5.51 15.12
CA LEU A 136 4.05 -5.88 16.00
C LEU A 136 5.07 -6.76 15.29
N PHE A 137 4.61 -7.78 14.55
CA PHE A 137 5.49 -8.63 13.75
C PHE A 137 6.23 -7.82 12.70
N SER A 138 5.51 -6.97 11.97
CA SER A 138 6.09 -6.20 10.87
C SER A 138 7.07 -5.13 11.35
N ALA A 139 6.82 -4.50 12.50
CA ALA A 139 7.78 -3.62 13.14
C ALA A 139 9.05 -4.38 13.57
N HIS A 140 8.91 -5.57 14.13
CA HIS A 140 10.05 -6.41 14.49
C HIS A 140 10.86 -6.83 13.25
N PHE A 141 10.18 -7.19 12.16
CA PHE A 141 10.81 -7.49 10.87
C PHE A 141 11.60 -6.28 10.35
N MET A 142 11.02 -5.08 10.36
CA MET A 142 11.68 -3.86 9.90
C MET A 142 12.84 -3.42 10.80
N LYS A 143 12.74 -3.63 12.11
CA LYS A 143 13.86 -3.42 13.04
C LYS A 143 15.05 -4.33 12.72
N ASN A 144 14.79 -5.52 12.20
CA ASN A 144 15.80 -6.51 11.83
C ASN A 144 15.97 -6.65 10.31
N ILE A 145 15.67 -5.59 9.55
CA ILE A 145 15.49 -5.67 8.09
C ILE A 145 16.68 -6.29 7.36
N ASN A 146 17.91 -6.03 7.81
CA ASN A 146 19.12 -6.57 7.18
C ASN A 146 19.33 -8.07 7.43
N ASN A 147 18.79 -8.63 8.51
CA ASN A 147 18.77 -10.09 8.71
C ASN A 147 17.84 -10.77 7.69
N HIS A 148 16.84 -10.04 7.20
CA HIS A 148 15.81 -10.57 6.32
C HIS A 148 16.10 -10.29 4.84
N LEU A 149 16.44 -9.05 4.50
CA LEU A 149 16.38 -8.51 3.13
C LEU A 149 17.73 -8.09 2.55
N TRP A 150 18.82 -8.21 3.30
CA TRP A 150 20.13 -7.84 2.77
C TRP A 150 20.56 -8.75 1.59
N VAL A 151 21.00 -8.06 0.54
CA VAL A 151 21.75 -8.47 -0.67
C VAL A 151 23.21 -8.84 -0.43
N VAL A 152 23.69 -10.09 -0.59
CA VAL A 152 25.15 -10.32 -0.59
C VAL A 152 25.80 -9.48 -1.70
N ASN A 153 26.87 -8.75 -1.37
CA ASN A 153 27.56 -7.77 -2.23
C ASN A 153 26.75 -6.51 -2.58
N GLU A 154 25.68 -6.21 -1.85
CA GLU A 154 24.96 -4.95 -1.95
C GLU A 154 25.04 -4.17 -0.64
N ASP A 155 24.74 -2.87 -0.69
CA ASP A 155 24.63 -2.06 0.52
C ASP A 155 23.52 -2.57 1.45
N PRO A 156 23.70 -2.44 2.78
CA PRO A 156 22.64 -2.69 3.75
C PRO A 156 21.37 -1.91 3.43
N VAL A 157 20.22 -2.53 3.68
CA VAL A 157 18.91 -1.89 3.57
C VAL A 157 18.80 -0.82 4.65
N ASP A 158 18.49 0.40 4.21
CA ASP A 158 18.12 1.52 5.08
C ASP A 158 16.69 1.95 4.75
N LEU A 159 15.79 1.83 5.73
CA LEU A 159 14.38 2.19 5.58
C LEU A 159 14.12 3.67 5.83
N GLN A 160 15.14 4.45 6.25
CA GLN A 160 14.96 5.83 6.69
C GLN A 160 13.90 5.94 7.81
N PHE A 161 13.93 4.97 8.73
CA PHE A 161 12.92 4.84 9.78
C PHE A 161 13.05 5.98 10.80
N ASN A 162 11.95 6.66 11.07
CA ASN A 162 11.80 7.68 12.09
C ASN A 162 11.00 7.12 13.27
N HIS A 163 11.58 7.16 14.47
CA HIS A 163 11.04 6.57 15.69
C HIS A 163 10.24 7.56 16.56
N SER A 164 9.75 8.68 16.00
CA SER A 164 8.98 9.68 16.78
C SER A 164 7.59 9.21 17.21
N GLY A 165 7.22 7.95 16.95
CA GLY A 165 5.98 7.34 17.41
C GLY A 165 4.73 7.83 16.66
N TYR A 166 3.56 7.35 17.12
CA TYR A 166 2.24 7.74 16.63
C TYR A 166 1.41 8.29 17.79
N LEU A 167 0.74 9.41 17.58
CA LEU A 167 -0.07 10.10 18.59
C LEU A 167 -1.51 10.21 18.11
N PHE A 168 -2.42 9.49 18.75
CA PHE A 168 -3.86 9.61 18.54
C PHE A 168 -4.46 10.51 19.61
N LEU A 169 -5.30 11.45 19.18
CA LEU A 169 -6.08 12.30 20.08
C LEU A 169 -7.53 11.83 20.10
N ALA A 170 -8.16 11.88 21.27
CA ALA A 170 -9.57 11.61 21.46
C ALA A 170 -10.27 12.83 22.05
N SER A 171 -11.48 13.07 21.56
CA SER A 171 -12.41 14.01 22.19
C SER A 171 -13.12 13.32 23.37
N GLU A 172 -13.89 14.08 24.14
CA GLU A 172 -14.77 13.54 25.21
C GLU A 172 -15.64 12.37 24.70
N LYS A 173 -16.10 12.44 23.44
CA LYS A 173 -16.98 11.41 22.86
C LYS A 173 -16.25 10.08 22.61
N SER A 174 -14.94 10.10 22.35
CA SER A 174 -14.16 8.92 21.97
C SER A 174 -13.13 8.47 23.01
N ALA A 175 -13.01 9.19 24.13
CA ALA A 175 -12.05 8.87 25.20
C ALA A 175 -12.23 7.47 25.79
N HIS A 176 -13.47 7.07 26.08
CA HIS A 176 -13.75 5.73 26.63
C HIS A 176 -13.35 4.59 25.68
N ILE A 177 -13.53 4.78 24.36
CA ILE A 177 -13.11 3.82 23.33
C ILE A 177 -11.58 3.74 23.30
N MET A 178 -10.89 4.88 23.39
CA MET A 178 -9.43 4.92 23.45
C MET A 178 -8.88 4.19 24.68
N GLU A 179 -9.55 4.26 25.84
CA GLU A 179 -9.17 3.49 27.04
C GLU A 179 -9.32 1.98 26.83
N GLU A 180 -10.41 1.54 26.19
CA GLU A 180 -10.64 0.13 25.85
C GLU A 180 -9.57 -0.37 24.86
N ASN A 181 -9.34 0.38 23.79
CA ASN A 181 -8.31 0.09 22.79
C ASN A 181 -6.93 0.00 23.45
N TYR A 182 -6.58 0.95 24.34
CA TYR A 182 -5.33 0.92 25.10
C TYR A 182 -5.16 -0.38 25.89
N ARG A 183 -6.20 -0.88 26.55
CA ARG A 183 -6.14 -2.17 27.28
C ARG A 183 -5.84 -3.33 26.35
N THR A 184 -6.53 -3.41 25.21
CA THR A 184 -6.29 -4.46 24.20
C THR A 184 -4.89 -4.37 23.61
N GLN A 185 -4.43 -3.16 23.25
CA GLN A 185 -3.08 -2.89 22.75
C GLN A 185 -2.01 -3.36 23.72
N ARG A 186 -2.12 -2.99 25.00
CA ARG A 186 -1.19 -3.42 26.05
C ARG A 186 -1.23 -4.93 26.29
N TYR A 187 -2.42 -5.54 26.23
CA TYR A 187 -2.60 -6.97 26.41
C TYR A 187 -1.89 -7.78 25.31
N VAL A 188 -2.02 -7.36 24.05
CA VAL A 188 -1.36 -8.01 22.90
C VAL A 188 0.15 -7.75 22.88
N GLY A 189 0.62 -6.66 23.51
CA GLY A 189 2.04 -6.40 23.74
C GLY A 189 2.56 -5.06 23.20
N ALA A 190 1.69 -4.21 22.65
CA ALA A 190 2.06 -2.89 22.17
C ALA A 190 2.55 -1.99 23.31
N LYS A 191 3.57 -1.16 23.04
CA LYS A 191 4.13 -0.22 24.00
C LYS A 191 3.52 1.16 23.78
N VAL A 192 2.33 1.33 24.31
CA VAL A 192 1.57 2.59 24.26
C VAL A 192 1.44 3.21 25.65
N ALA A 193 1.23 4.52 25.70
CA ALA A 193 0.91 5.29 26.91
C ALA A 193 -0.29 6.20 26.67
N LEU A 194 -1.16 6.29 27.68
CA LEU A 194 -2.21 7.30 27.72
C LEU A 194 -1.69 8.58 28.39
N LEU A 195 -2.05 9.72 27.82
CA LEU A 195 -1.70 11.04 28.30
C LEU A 195 -2.97 11.86 28.53
N SER A 196 -3.05 12.49 29.70
CA SER A 196 -4.03 13.55 29.95
C SER A 196 -3.69 14.81 29.15
N PRO A 197 -4.64 15.75 28.96
CA PRO A 197 -4.38 16.99 28.22
C PRO A 197 -3.23 17.83 28.80
N SER A 198 -3.06 17.84 30.13
CA SER A 198 -1.96 18.53 30.79
C SER A 198 -0.60 17.89 30.49
N GLN A 199 -0.50 16.56 30.57
CA GLN A 199 0.72 15.82 30.20
C GLN A 199 1.03 15.97 28.72
N LEU A 200 0.00 16.01 27.87
CA LEU A 200 0.15 16.23 26.43
C LEU A 200 0.72 17.63 26.17
N LYS A 201 0.22 18.66 26.83
CA LYS A 201 0.70 20.04 26.71
C LYS A 201 2.12 20.22 27.24
N GLU A 202 2.47 19.53 28.33
CA GLU A 202 3.82 19.51 28.86
C GLU A 202 4.80 18.87 27.86
N ARG A 203 4.41 17.74 27.26
CA ARG A 203 5.26 17.01 26.32
C ARG A 203 5.36 17.67 24.95
N PHE A 204 4.27 18.25 24.45
CA PHE A 204 4.20 18.93 23.16
C PHE A 204 3.69 20.37 23.36
N PRO A 205 4.52 21.30 23.86
CA PRO A 205 4.09 22.66 24.18
C PRO A 205 3.55 23.44 22.98
N TRP A 206 4.00 23.09 21.77
CA TRP A 206 3.55 23.66 20.50
C TRP A 206 2.11 23.29 20.14
N MET A 207 1.53 22.25 20.74
CA MET A 207 0.20 21.75 20.41
C MET A 207 -0.90 22.53 21.16
N ASN A 208 -1.99 22.86 20.49
CA ASN A 208 -3.23 23.24 21.16
C ASN A 208 -3.90 21.98 21.70
N THR A 209 -4.26 21.92 22.97
CA THR A 209 -4.91 20.75 23.59
C THR A 209 -6.39 20.97 23.88
N GLU A 210 -6.97 22.09 23.47
CA GLU A 210 -8.40 22.34 23.59
C GLU A 210 -9.20 21.26 22.84
N GLY A 211 -10.30 20.80 23.45
CA GLY A 211 -11.17 19.73 22.93
C GLY A 211 -10.59 18.31 23.05
N VAL A 212 -9.32 18.14 23.45
CA VAL A 212 -8.72 16.83 23.70
C VAL A 212 -9.09 16.38 25.11
N ALA A 213 -9.71 15.22 25.24
CA ALA A 213 -9.99 14.59 26.53
C ALA A 213 -8.90 13.59 26.92
N LEU A 214 -8.34 12.87 25.93
CA LEU A 214 -7.34 11.84 26.13
C LEU A 214 -6.45 11.73 24.89
N ALA A 215 -5.21 11.30 25.07
CA ALA A 215 -4.31 10.97 23.97
C ALA A 215 -3.63 9.63 24.20
N SER A 216 -3.35 8.91 23.12
CA SER A 216 -2.59 7.66 23.11
C SER A 216 -1.33 7.85 22.27
N LEU A 217 -0.17 7.55 22.86
CA LEU A 217 1.13 7.70 22.24
C LEU A 217 1.88 6.37 22.18
N GLY A 218 2.34 5.98 21.00
CA GLY A 218 3.28 4.89 20.81
C GLY A 218 4.67 5.23 21.29
N LEU A 219 5.24 4.35 22.12
CA LEU A 219 6.56 4.51 22.72
C LEU A 219 7.65 3.70 22.02
N GLU A 220 7.29 2.59 21.39
CA GLU A 220 8.21 1.73 20.64
C GLU A 220 7.53 1.22 19.38
N ASN A 221 8.33 0.84 18.36
CA ASN A 221 7.86 0.19 17.14
C ASN A 221 6.86 1.00 16.29
N GLU A 222 6.65 2.29 16.59
CA GLU A 222 5.79 3.20 15.84
C GLU A 222 6.57 4.36 15.25
N GLY A 223 6.04 4.94 14.17
CA GLY A 223 6.64 6.06 13.47
C GLY A 223 6.43 5.93 11.96
N TRP A 224 7.40 6.34 11.16
CA TRP A 224 7.28 6.24 9.70
C TRP A 224 8.61 5.89 9.05
N PHE A 225 8.54 5.38 7.82
CA PHE A 225 9.69 4.95 7.04
C PHE A 225 9.42 5.23 5.55
N ASP A 226 10.46 5.08 4.72
CA ASP A 226 10.32 5.22 3.27
C ASP A 226 9.70 3.97 2.63
N PRO A 227 8.46 4.05 2.07
CA PRO A 227 7.81 2.90 1.45
C PRO A 227 8.57 2.34 0.25
N TRP A 228 9.27 3.21 -0.50
CA TRP A 228 10.04 2.83 -1.68
C TRP A 228 11.21 1.94 -1.32
N SER A 229 11.91 2.24 -0.22
CA SER A 229 13.00 1.43 0.31
C SER A 229 12.53 0.03 0.72
N LEU A 230 11.39 -0.10 1.42
CA LEU A 230 10.85 -1.42 1.80
C LEU A 230 10.45 -2.24 0.56
N LEU A 231 9.72 -1.64 -0.37
CA LEU A 231 9.30 -2.27 -1.63
C LEU A 231 10.52 -2.82 -2.39
N ASN A 232 11.55 -2.00 -2.57
CA ASN A 232 12.73 -2.39 -3.31
C ASN A 232 13.57 -3.43 -2.59
N ALA A 233 13.70 -3.34 -1.26
CA ALA A 233 14.40 -4.35 -0.47
C ALA A 233 13.73 -5.72 -0.61
N LEU A 234 12.40 -5.79 -0.51
CA LEU A 234 11.64 -7.03 -0.70
C LEU A 234 11.81 -7.57 -2.12
N ARG A 235 11.64 -6.70 -3.12
CA ARG A 235 11.79 -7.03 -4.55
C ARG A 235 13.18 -7.60 -4.85
N ARG A 236 14.25 -6.87 -4.49
CA ARG A 236 15.64 -7.29 -4.71
C ARG A 236 15.94 -8.59 -4.00
N LYS A 237 15.54 -8.72 -2.74
CA LYS A 237 15.75 -9.96 -1.99
C LYS A 237 15.05 -11.14 -2.64
N ALA A 238 13.76 -11.00 -2.98
CA ALA A 238 12.99 -12.06 -3.63
C ALA A 238 13.61 -12.46 -4.98
N VAL A 239 14.01 -11.50 -5.81
CA VAL A 239 14.68 -11.76 -7.09
C VAL A 239 16.03 -12.47 -6.89
N SER A 240 16.83 -12.07 -5.88
CA SER A 240 18.09 -12.77 -5.54
C SER A 240 17.87 -14.22 -5.11
N MET A 241 16.65 -14.57 -4.69
CA MET A 241 16.23 -15.92 -4.34
C MET A 241 15.59 -16.67 -5.52
N GLY A 242 15.64 -16.10 -6.74
CA GLY A 242 15.13 -16.73 -7.96
C GLY A 242 13.62 -16.58 -8.17
N VAL A 243 12.99 -15.52 -7.64
CA VAL A 243 11.63 -15.14 -8.04
C VAL A 243 11.65 -14.51 -9.43
N TYR A 244 10.77 -14.95 -10.31
CA TYR A 244 10.60 -14.33 -11.63
C TYR A 244 9.80 -13.02 -11.50
N GLN A 245 10.31 -11.98 -12.12
CA GLN A 245 9.64 -10.69 -12.25
C GLN A 245 9.13 -10.52 -13.69
N CYS A 246 7.86 -10.17 -13.83
CA CYS A 246 7.26 -9.79 -15.10
C CYS A 246 6.54 -8.45 -14.95
N PHE A 247 6.89 -7.50 -15.83
CA PHE A 247 6.12 -6.28 -16.00
C PHE A 247 5.08 -6.49 -17.09
N GLY A 248 3.82 -6.67 -16.70
CA GLY A 248 2.70 -7.00 -17.59
C GLY A 248 1.37 -6.96 -16.85
N GLU A 249 0.27 -6.96 -17.60
CA GLU A 249 -1.08 -6.91 -17.06
C GLU A 249 -1.72 -8.30 -17.08
N VAL A 250 -2.24 -8.77 -15.94
CA VAL A 250 -3.11 -9.94 -15.92
C VAL A 250 -4.46 -9.55 -16.50
N THR A 251 -4.85 -10.19 -17.60
CA THR A 251 -6.05 -9.86 -18.38
C THR A 251 -7.15 -10.91 -18.31
N GLY A 252 -6.86 -12.07 -17.72
CA GLY A 252 -7.84 -13.12 -17.50
C GLY A 252 -7.21 -14.46 -17.12
N PHE A 253 -8.07 -15.47 -17.01
CA PHE A 253 -7.71 -16.80 -16.54
C PHE A 253 -8.32 -17.86 -17.44
N LYS A 254 -7.64 -19.00 -17.58
CA LYS A 254 -8.25 -20.23 -18.12
C LYS A 254 -8.46 -21.22 -16.98
N CYS A 255 -9.70 -21.63 -16.78
CA CYS A 255 -10.11 -22.50 -15.68
C CYS A 255 -10.61 -23.85 -16.19
N ALA A 256 -10.44 -24.89 -15.37
CA ALA A 256 -11.20 -26.13 -15.48
C ALA A 256 -12.33 -26.08 -14.46
N ALA A 257 -13.56 -26.38 -14.88
CA ALA A 257 -14.73 -26.42 -14.01
C ALA A 257 -15.02 -27.86 -13.56
N ASN A 258 -15.31 -28.02 -12.28
CA ASN A 258 -15.78 -29.27 -11.68
C ASN A 258 -17.08 -28.99 -10.93
N LEU A 259 -18.00 -29.96 -10.93
CA LEU A 259 -19.17 -29.92 -10.08
C LEU A 259 -18.82 -30.54 -8.73
N ALA A 260 -19.14 -29.85 -7.65
CA ALA A 260 -19.06 -30.36 -6.28
C ALA A 260 -20.45 -30.34 -5.67
N GLU A 261 -20.84 -31.39 -4.97
CA GLU A 261 -22.11 -31.45 -4.24
C GLU A 261 -21.83 -31.16 -2.75
N THR A 262 -22.57 -30.22 -2.17
CA THR A 262 -22.49 -29.95 -0.73
C THR A 262 -23.20 -31.05 0.06
N THR A 263 -23.01 -31.08 1.38
CA THR A 263 -23.73 -32.01 2.27
C THR A 263 -25.25 -31.87 2.19
N ASP A 264 -25.72 -30.71 1.74
CA ASP A 264 -27.13 -30.34 1.68
C ASP A 264 -27.72 -30.59 0.28
N GLY A 265 -26.95 -31.20 -0.63
CA GLY A 265 -27.35 -31.53 -2.00
C GLY A 265 -27.23 -30.37 -3.00
N GLU A 266 -26.62 -29.24 -2.61
CA GLU A 266 -26.39 -28.12 -3.52
C GLU A 266 -25.22 -28.44 -4.46
N VAL A 267 -25.43 -28.28 -5.77
CA VAL A 267 -24.38 -28.47 -6.78
C VAL A 267 -23.68 -27.14 -7.05
N LEU A 268 -22.42 -27.04 -6.64
CA LEU A 268 -21.55 -25.89 -6.81
C LEU A 268 -20.60 -26.09 -7.99
N ASN A 269 -20.41 -25.04 -8.79
CA ASN A 269 -19.38 -24.99 -9.82
C ASN A 269 -18.05 -24.51 -9.21
N VAL A 270 -17.12 -25.43 -9.01
CA VAL A 270 -15.78 -25.16 -8.49
C VAL A 270 -14.81 -25.04 -9.65
N GLN A 271 -14.20 -23.86 -9.79
CA GLN A 271 -13.24 -23.58 -10.84
C GLN A 271 -11.81 -23.73 -10.33
N ARG A 272 -10.96 -24.40 -11.10
CA ARG A 272 -9.52 -24.43 -10.85
C ARG A 272 -8.78 -23.69 -11.95
N ILE A 273 -8.03 -22.65 -11.59
CA ILE A 273 -7.20 -21.91 -12.54
C ILE A 273 -6.09 -22.84 -13.06
N LYS A 274 -5.92 -22.88 -14.37
CA LYS A 274 -4.85 -23.62 -15.07
C LYS A 274 -3.82 -22.67 -15.68
N TYR A 275 -4.28 -21.55 -16.23
CA TYR A 275 -3.41 -20.53 -16.82
C TYR A 275 -3.81 -19.13 -16.37
N VAL A 276 -2.81 -18.28 -16.15
CA VAL A 276 -2.95 -16.83 -16.01
C VAL A 276 -2.52 -16.19 -17.33
N ASN A 277 -3.38 -15.34 -17.92
CA ASN A 277 -3.07 -14.65 -19.17
C ASN A 277 -2.39 -13.31 -18.86
N VAL A 278 -1.09 -13.22 -19.14
CA VAL A 278 -0.29 -12.01 -18.91
C VAL A 278 -0.06 -11.29 -20.23
N ARG A 279 -0.57 -10.06 -20.35
CA ARG A 279 -0.33 -9.21 -21.51
C ARG A 279 0.89 -8.33 -21.26
N MET A 280 1.90 -8.45 -22.11
CA MET A 280 3.09 -7.60 -22.03
C MET A 280 2.76 -6.17 -22.46
N PRO A 281 3.50 -5.16 -21.97
CA PRO A 281 3.47 -3.82 -22.49
C PRO A 281 3.57 -3.78 -24.01
N ASN A 282 2.71 -3.00 -24.66
CA ASN A 282 2.66 -2.82 -26.12
C ASN A 282 2.41 -4.11 -26.94
N SER A 283 2.01 -5.20 -26.29
CA SER A 283 1.59 -6.43 -26.97
C SER A 283 0.07 -6.49 -27.04
N LEU A 284 -0.46 -6.87 -28.21
CA LEU A 284 -1.87 -7.25 -28.35
C LEU A 284 -2.12 -8.70 -27.91
N GLU A 285 -1.06 -9.50 -27.81
CA GLU A 285 -1.11 -10.90 -27.41
C GLU A 285 -0.83 -11.04 -25.91
N TYR A 286 -1.43 -12.07 -25.32
CA TYR A 286 -1.15 -12.50 -23.96
C TYR A 286 -0.28 -13.76 -23.98
N GLN A 287 0.63 -13.86 -23.00
CA GLN A 287 1.35 -15.09 -22.70
C GLN A 287 0.57 -15.86 -21.62
N PRO A 288 0.11 -17.09 -21.91
CA PRO A 288 -0.43 -17.96 -20.87
C PRO A 288 0.70 -18.50 -19.99
N VAL A 289 0.52 -18.37 -18.68
CA VAL A 289 1.41 -18.95 -17.66
C VAL A 289 0.68 -20.08 -16.95
N GLU A 290 1.11 -21.33 -17.16
CA GLU A 290 0.57 -22.47 -16.44
C GLU A 290 0.92 -22.35 -14.94
N CYS A 291 -0.06 -22.55 -14.05
CA CYS A 291 0.19 -22.48 -12.62
C CYS A 291 -0.68 -23.38 -11.75
N ALA A 292 -0.17 -23.65 -10.54
CA ALA A 292 -0.89 -24.41 -9.52
C ALA A 292 -1.66 -23.49 -8.58
N VAL A 293 -1.10 -22.34 -8.23
CA VAL A 293 -1.65 -21.35 -7.28
C VAL A 293 -1.58 -19.94 -7.87
N VAL A 294 -2.63 -19.15 -7.63
CA VAL A 294 -2.68 -17.72 -7.91
C VAL A 294 -2.92 -16.96 -6.61
N VAL A 295 -2.23 -15.84 -6.43
CA VAL A 295 -2.44 -14.91 -5.31
C VAL A 295 -2.85 -13.55 -5.87
N ASN A 296 -4.05 -13.09 -5.52
CA ASN A 296 -4.53 -11.75 -5.82
C ASN A 296 -4.06 -10.77 -4.74
N ALA A 297 -2.99 -10.04 -5.07
CA ALA A 297 -2.39 -8.96 -4.27
C ALA A 297 -2.41 -7.65 -5.07
N ALA A 298 -3.43 -7.45 -5.91
CA ALA A 298 -3.52 -6.36 -6.89
C ALA A 298 -4.00 -5.02 -6.29
N GLY A 299 -3.97 -4.90 -4.96
CA GLY A 299 -4.41 -3.73 -4.21
C GLY A 299 -5.81 -3.27 -4.65
N ALA A 300 -5.92 -2.01 -5.04
CA ALA A 300 -7.20 -1.41 -5.42
C ALA A 300 -7.85 -2.06 -6.66
N ASN A 301 -7.09 -2.85 -7.44
CA ASN A 301 -7.61 -3.58 -8.60
C ASN A 301 -8.06 -5.01 -8.25
N SER A 302 -7.95 -5.45 -7.01
CA SER A 302 -8.24 -6.83 -6.63
C SER A 302 -9.68 -7.24 -6.92
N GLY A 303 -10.66 -6.35 -6.75
CA GLY A 303 -12.06 -6.60 -7.14
C GLY A 303 -12.19 -6.88 -8.64
N LYS A 304 -11.51 -6.09 -9.48
CA LYS A 304 -11.47 -6.31 -10.94
C LYS A 304 -10.84 -7.66 -11.28
N ILE A 305 -9.73 -8.03 -10.65
CA ILE A 305 -9.09 -9.33 -10.87
C ILE A 305 -10.02 -10.48 -10.46
N ALA A 306 -10.71 -10.37 -9.33
CA ALA A 306 -11.69 -11.37 -8.90
C ALA A 306 -12.86 -11.50 -9.90
N SER A 307 -13.38 -10.38 -10.42
CA SER A 307 -14.47 -10.41 -11.41
C SER A 307 -14.11 -11.10 -12.73
N MET A 308 -12.83 -11.13 -13.11
CA MET A 308 -12.37 -11.88 -14.30
C MET A 308 -12.57 -13.40 -14.16
N LEU A 309 -12.78 -13.90 -12.94
CA LEU A 309 -13.13 -15.30 -12.64
C LEU A 309 -14.64 -15.52 -12.47
N GLY A 310 -15.45 -14.47 -12.65
CA GLY A 310 -16.89 -14.50 -12.41
C GLY A 310 -17.29 -14.37 -10.94
N ILE A 311 -16.34 -14.09 -10.03
CA ILE A 311 -16.65 -13.83 -8.62
C ILE A 311 -17.46 -12.53 -8.52
N GLY A 312 -18.65 -12.60 -7.93
CA GLY A 312 -19.59 -11.48 -7.83
C GLY A 312 -20.51 -11.31 -9.04
N LEU A 313 -20.43 -12.20 -10.05
CA LEU A 313 -21.28 -12.13 -11.25
C LEU A 313 -22.43 -13.16 -11.24
N GLY A 314 -22.48 -14.04 -10.25
CA GLY A 314 -23.57 -14.99 -10.06
C GLY A 314 -24.81 -14.40 -9.37
N PRO A 315 -25.82 -15.24 -9.05
CA PRO A 315 -27.00 -14.82 -8.29
C PRO A 315 -26.61 -14.24 -6.92
N LYS A 316 -27.17 -13.08 -6.54
CA LYS A 316 -26.77 -12.29 -5.36
C LYS A 316 -26.75 -13.06 -4.03
N GLU A 317 -27.65 -14.02 -3.86
CA GLU A 317 -27.77 -14.82 -2.64
C GLU A 317 -26.87 -16.08 -2.64
N SER A 318 -26.11 -16.30 -3.71
CA SER A 318 -25.18 -17.43 -3.84
C SER A 318 -23.74 -17.00 -3.53
N VAL A 319 -22.90 -17.97 -3.16
CA VAL A 319 -21.45 -17.78 -3.00
C VAL A 319 -20.81 -17.15 -4.25
N SER A 320 -21.33 -17.46 -5.45
CA SER A 320 -20.82 -16.92 -6.72
C SER A 320 -21.23 -15.47 -7.00
N GLY A 321 -22.29 -14.98 -6.34
CA GLY A 321 -22.80 -13.62 -6.52
C GLY A 321 -22.28 -12.60 -5.51
N VAL A 322 -21.57 -13.03 -4.47
CA VAL A 322 -20.92 -12.10 -3.53
C VAL A 322 -19.60 -11.61 -4.16
N PRO A 323 -19.48 -10.31 -4.49
CA PRO A 323 -18.24 -9.77 -5.04
C PRO A 323 -17.14 -9.70 -3.97
N LEU A 324 -15.88 -9.66 -4.41
CA LEU A 324 -14.80 -9.22 -3.54
C LEU A 324 -14.98 -7.71 -3.29
N PRO A 325 -15.24 -7.25 -2.06
CA PRO A 325 -15.68 -5.88 -1.77
C PRO A 325 -14.49 -4.90 -1.71
N VAL A 326 -13.57 -4.96 -2.69
CA VAL A 326 -12.37 -4.13 -2.72
C VAL A 326 -12.37 -3.23 -3.93
N GLU A 327 -12.31 -1.92 -3.68
CA GLU A 327 -12.34 -0.89 -4.70
C GLU A 327 -11.31 0.23 -4.43
N PRO A 328 -10.89 0.98 -5.47
CA PRO A 328 -10.06 2.16 -5.26
C PRO A 328 -10.84 3.25 -4.54
N ARG A 329 -10.25 3.83 -3.49
CA ARG A 329 -10.69 5.09 -2.90
C ARG A 329 -9.56 6.10 -2.94
N LYS A 330 -9.76 7.23 -3.62
CA LYS A 330 -8.68 8.23 -3.82
C LYS A 330 -8.51 9.07 -2.56
N ARG A 331 -7.26 9.23 -2.12
CA ARG A 331 -6.86 10.00 -0.94
C ARG A 331 -5.85 11.06 -1.35
N PHE A 332 -6.02 12.26 -0.83
CA PHE A 332 -5.13 13.39 -1.10
C PHE A 332 -4.10 13.52 0.01
N VAL A 333 -2.86 13.80 -0.38
CA VAL A 333 -1.76 14.06 0.53
C VAL A 333 -1.12 15.38 0.15
N TYR A 334 -0.88 16.23 1.14
CA TYR A 334 -0.29 17.54 0.97
C TYR A 334 1.02 17.63 1.73
N VAL A 335 2.01 18.28 1.11
CA VAL A 335 3.25 18.68 1.76
C VAL A 335 3.17 20.16 2.08
N VAL A 336 3.18 20.49 3.37
CA VAL A 336 3.16 21.86 3.84
C VAL A 336 4.52 22.26 4.40
N HIS A 337 4.92 23.50 4.15
CA HIS A 337 6.14 24.08 4.66
C HIS A 337 5.80 25.12 5.74
N CYS A 338 6.35 24.95 6.93
CA CYS A 338 6.26 25.91 8.04
C CYS A 338 7.57 25.86 8.86
N PRO A 339 8.49 26.83 8.67
CA PRO A 339 9.76 26.89 9.39
C PRO A 339 9.61 26.95 10.92
N ASP A 340 8.56 27.61 11.40
CA ASP A 340 8.25 27.76 12.83
C ASP A 340 7.38 26.62 13.39
N GLY A 341 7.19 25.56 12.59
CA GLY A 341 6.38 24.40 12.97
C GLY A 341 7.06 23.47 14.00
N PRO A 342 6.37 22.39 14.38
CA PRO A 342 6.86 21.41 15.36
C PRO A 342 8.22 20.77 15.05
N GLY A 343 9.01 20.52 16.10
CA GLY A 343 10.40 20.06 16.01
C GLY A 343 10.61 18.58 15.69
N LEU A 344 11.79 18.05 16.05
CA LEU A 344 12.18 16.67 15.77
C LEU A 344 11.35 15.62 16.51
N ASP A 345 10.85 15.99 17.68
CA ASP A 345 10.03 15.20 18.60
C ASP A 345 8.56 15.07 18.15
N THR A 346 8.18 15.71 17.06
CA THR A 346 6.83 15.64 16.49
C THR A 346 6.48 14.19 16.12
N PRO A 347 5.46 13.58 16.76
CA PRO A 347 4.99 12.26 16.40
C PRO A 347 4.22 12.29 15.09
N PHE A 348 3.89 11.12 14.55
CA PHE A 348 2.83 11.03 13.55
C PHE A 348 1.49 11.29 14.26
N LEU A 349 1.01 12.53 14.17
CA LEU A 349 -0.19 13.01 14.82
C LEU A 349 -1.43 12.62 14.01
N ILE A 350 -2.43 12.08 14.70
CA ILE A 350 -3.79 11.84 14.23
C ILE A 350 -4.75 12.57 15.18
N ASP A 351 -5.42 13.59 14.67
CA ASP A 351 -6.45 14.30 15.42
C ASP A 351 -7.80 13.57 15.34
N TYR A 352 -8.66 13.74 16.35
CA TYR A 352 -10.02 13.19 16.32
C TYR A 352 -10.90 13.81 15.23
N SER A 353 -10.51 14.94 14.62
CA SER A 353 -11.18 15.48 13.44
C SER A 353 -10.92 14.68 12.17
N GLY A 354 -9.93 13.76 12.18
CA GLY A 354 -9.50 13.00 11.02
C GLY A 354 -8.29 13.58 10.28
N VAL A 355 -7.83 14.79 10.64
CA VAL A 355 -6.59 15.33 10.08
C VAL A 355 -5.37 14.60 10.66
N TYR A 356 -4.40 14.32 9.80
CA TYR A 356 -3.11 13.78 10.22
C TYR A 356 -1.96 14.70 9.87
N CYS A 357 -0.87 14.60 10.61
CA CYS A 357 0.36 15.32 10.31
C CYS A 357 1.60 14.55 10.78
N ARG A 358 2.62 14.48 9.93
CA ARG A 358 3.97 14.08 10.35
C ARG A 358 5.01 14.95 9.69
N ARG A 359 6.19 15.01 10.29
CA ARG A 359 7.34 15.72 9.71
C ARG A 359 7.87 15.00 8.46
N GLU A 360 8.41 15.77 7.52
CA GLU A 360 9.11 15.32 6.32
C GLU A 360 10.49 16.00 6.24
N GLY A 361 11.55 15.22 6.38
CA GLY A 361 12.92 15.74 6.47
C GLY A 361 13.15 16.69 7.67
N LEU A 362 14.20 17.52 7.59
CA LEU A 362 14.60 18.45 8.66
C LEU A 362 14.29 19.92 8.32
N GLY A 363 13.74 20.19 7.13
CA GLY A 363 13.60 21.53 6.57
C GLY A 363 12.27 22.23 6.88
N GLY A 364 11.58 21.86 7.97
CA GLY A 364 10.26 22.43 8.29
C GLY A 364 9.16 22.04 7.30
N ASN A 365 9.27 20.85 6.67
CA ASN A 365 8.21 20.29 5.84
C ASN A 365 7.42 19.24 6.62
N TYR A 366 6.14 19.11 6.30
CA TYR A 366 5.23 18.18 6.94
C TYR A 366 4.30 17.57 5.89
N ILE A 367 3.99 16.30 6.06
CA ILE A 367 2.98 15.59 5.28
C ILE A 367 1.69 15.55 6.07
N THR A 368 0.59 15.92 5.42
CA THR A 368 -0.72 16.05 6.05
C THR A 368 -1.83 15.70 5.06
N GLY A 369 -3.02 15.43 5.59
CA GLY A 369 -4.23 15.19 4.83
C GLY A 369 -5.37 14.78 5.74
N MET A 370 -6.48 14.44 5.11
CA MET A 370 -7.69 13.92 5.74
C MET A 370 -8.39 13.04 4.73
N SER A 371 -9.04 11.97 5.18
CA SER A 371 -9.88 11.15 4.31
C SER A 371 -11.19 11.90 4.01
N PRO A 372 -11.65 11.96 2.74
CA PRO A 372 -12.99 12.43 2.42
C PRO A 372 -14.07 11.59 3.13
N GLU A 373 -15.22 12.20 3.41
CA GLU A 373 -16.39 11.48 3.90
C GLU A 373 -16.99 10.59 2.80
N GLU A 374 -17.72 9.54 3.18
CA GLU A 374 -18.30 8.57 2.23
C GLU A 374 -19.18 9.23 1.14
N THR A 375 -19.88 10.31 1.48
CA THR A 375 -20.72 11.07 0.53
C THR A 375 -19.94 12.03 -0.37
N GLU A 376 -18.67 12.27 -0.07
CA GLU A 376 -17.79 13.22 -0.75
C GLU A 376 -16.64 12.49 -1.49
N GLU A 377 -16.81 11.19 -1.76
CA GLU A 377 -15.74 10.37 -2.32
C GLU A 377 -15.36 10.81 -3.74
N PRO A 378 -14.07 11.13 -3.98
CA PRO A 378 -13.65 11.75 -5.23
C PRO A 378 -13.57 10.76 -6.38
N ASP A 379 -13.68 11.28 -7.61
CA ASP A 379 -13.59 10.49 -8.84
C ASP A 379 -12.29 9.69 -8.94
N ILE A 380 -12.38 8.43 -9.35
CA ILE A 380 -11.27 7.47 -9.37
C ILE A 380 -10.64 7.30 -10.76
N SER A 381 -11.05 8.09 -11.76
CA SER A 381 -10.54 7.94 -13.14
C SER A 381 -9.09 8.40 -13.30
N ASN A 382 -8.59 9.21 -12.37
CA ASN A 382 -7.23 9.73 -12.34
C ASN A 382 -6.71 9.91 -10.89
N LEU A 383 -5.47 10.38 -10.77
CA LEU A 383 -4.81 10.74 -9.50
C LEU A 383 -4.61 12.26 -9.37
N ASP A 384 -5.48 13.05 -9.97
CA ASP A 384 -5.45 14.50 -9.80
C ASP A 384 -5.80 14.85 -8.36
N VAL A 385 -5.10 15.84 -7.83
CA VAL A 385 -5.28 16.35 -6.47
C VAL A 385 -6.34 17.44 -6.46
N ASP A 386 -7.27 17.35 -5.52
CA ASP A 386 -8.15 18.44 -5.18
C ASP A 386 -7.44 19.41 -4.21
N HIS A 387 -7.10 20.61 -4.66
CA HIS A 387 -6.45 21.61 -3.83
C HIS A 387 -7.44 22.42 -2.97
N GLU A 388 -8.72 22.44 -3.33
CA GLU A 388 -9.77 23.14 -2.60
C GLU A 388 -10.15 22.36 -1.34
N PHE A 389 -10.16 21.02 -1.43
CA PHE A 389 -10.35 20.13 -0.27
C PHE A 389 -9.37 20.45 0.88
N PHE A 390 -8.11 20.80 0.58
CA PHE A 390 -7.16 21.22 1.60
C PHE A 390 -7.63 22.48 2.34
N GLN A 391 -8.07 23.50 1.60
CA GLN A 391 -8.47 24.78 2.16
C GLN A 391 -9.74 24.65 2.99
N GLU A 392 -10.72 23.89 2.49
CA GLU A 392 -12.04 23.76 3.10
C GLU A 392 -12.06 22.79 4.28
N LYS A 393 -11.39 21.64 4.15
CA LYS A 393 -11.54 20.50 5.07
C LYS A 393 -10.30 20.23 5.92
N VAL A 394 -9.09 20.53 5.45
CA VAL A 394 -7.84 20.14 6.13
C VAL A 394 -7.25 21.28 6.96
N TRP A 395 -7.08 22.46 6.37
CA TRP A 395 -6.24 23.51 6.93
C TRP A 395 -6.72 24.02 8.29
N HIS A 396 -8.02 24.24 8.46
CA HIS A 396 -8.57 24.77 9.70
C HIS A 396 -8.37 23.83 10.89
N HIS A 397 -8.55 22.51 10.71
CA HIS A 397 -8.26 21.52 11.75
C HIS A 397 -6.78 21.46 12.09
N LEU A 398 -5.93 21.53 11.06
CA LEU A 398 -4.48 21.47 11.20
C LEU A 398 -3.93 22.70 11.95
N ALA A 399 -4.36 23.91 11.58
CA ALA A 399 -3.99 25.16 12.23
C ALA A 399 -4.55 25.26 13.65
N ASN A 400 -5.77 24.76 13.89
CA ASN A 400 -6.32 24.69 15.24
C ASN A 400 -5.47 23.81 16.16
N ARG A 401 -5.05 22.62 15.69
CA ARG A 401 -4.26 21.69 16.52
C ARG A 401 -2.80 22.14 16.67
N ILE A 402 -2.23 22.76 15.63
CA ILE A 402 -0.85 23.25 15.59
C ILE A 402 -0.90 24.73 15.21
N PRO A 403 -0.97 25.66 16.18
CA PRO A 403 -1.16 27.09 15.90
C PRO A 403 -0.12 27.72 14.94
N ALA A 404 1.11 27.20 14.93
CA ALA A 404 2.15 27.63 13.97
C ALA A 404 1.76 27.37 12.50
N PHE A 405 0.80 26.49 12.24
CA PHE A 405 0.30 26.17 10.91
C PHE A 405 -0.76 27.14 10.38
N GLU A 406 -1.12 28.19 11.13
CA GLU A 406 -1.90 29.31 10.59
C GLU A 406 -1.18 29.98 9.39
N GLN A 407 0.15 29.96 9.38
CA GLN A 407 0.98 30.57 8.35
C GLN A 407 1.65 29.57 7.39
N LEU A 408 1.21 28.30 7.38
CA LEU A 408 1.80 27.28 6.51
C LEU A 408 1.66 27.62 5.02
N LYS A 409 2.48 26.98 4.19
CA LYS A 409 2.34 27.04 2.73
C LYS A 409 2.32 25.63 2.16
N VAL A 410 1.32 25.32 1.34
CA VAL A 410 1.33 24.09 0.55
C VAL A 410 2.45 24.19 -0.49
N SER A 411 3.38 23.24 -0.43
CA SER A 411 4.59 23.20 -1.27
C SER A 411 4.50 22.14 -2.37
N SER A 412 3.78 21.05 -2.11
CA SER A 412 3.51 19.96 -3.04
C SER A 412 2.27 19.19 -2.59
N ALA A 413 1.73 18.36 -3.47
CA ALA A 413 0.66 17.43 -3.15
C ALA A 413 0.66 16.28 -4.15
N TRP A 414 0.11 15.14 -3.75
CA TRP A 414 -0.18 14.02 -4.64
C TRP A 414 -1.45 13.30 -4.18
N ALA A 415 -2.00 12.44 -5.04
CA ALA A 415 -3.08 11.54 -4.69
C ALA A 415 -2.64 10.10 -4.86
N GLY A 416 -3.27 9.20 -4.11
CA GLY A 416 -3.11 7.76 -4.25
C GLY A 416 -4.40 7.03 -3.93
N PHE A 417 -4.48 5.76 -4.32
CA PHE A 417 -5.63 4.92 -3.98
C PHE A 417 -5.37 4.13 -2.70
N TYR A 418 -6.39 4.04 -1.84
CA TYR A 418 -6.53 2.93 -0.92
C TYR A 418 -7.20 1.77 -1.65
N ASP A 419 -6.78 0.55 -1.34
CA ASP A 419 -7.52 -0.67 -1.64
C ASP A 419 -8.58 -0.88 -0.56
N TYR A 420 -9.64 -0.10 -0.65
CA TYR A 420 -10.64 0.03 0.40
C TYR A 420 -11.58 -1.18 0.39
N ASN A 421 -11.65 -1.87 1.51
CA ASN A 421 -12.65 -2.90 1.74
C ASN A 421 -13.95 -2.25 2.21
N THR A 422 -14.97 -2.22 1.35
CA THR A 422 -16.26 -1.58 1.63
C THR A 422 -17.12 -2.34 2.65
N PHE A 423 -16.76 -3.59 2.98
CA PHE A 423 -17.53 -4.39 3.93
C PHE A 423 -17.24 -4.02 5.37
N ASP A 424 -15.97 -3.95 5.75
CA ASP A 424 -15.55 -3.71 7.13
C ASP A 424 -14.18 -3.04 7.28
N GLN A 425 -13.61 -2.55 6.16
CA GLN A 425 -12.32 -1.88 6.08
C GLN A 425 -11.10 -2.71 6.53
N ASN A 426 -11.27 -4.00 6.83
CA ASN A 426 -10.19 -4.89 7.23
C ASN A 426 -9.63 -5.70 6.07
N GLY A 427 -8.38 -6.13 6.19
CA GLY A 427 -7.75 -7.00 5.20
C GLY A 427 -8.56 -8.26 4.88
N ILE A 428 -8.40 -8.76 3.66
CA ILE A 428 -8.93 -10.03 3.19
C ILE A 428 -7.75 -10.94 2.90
N ILE A 429 -7.58 -11.98 3.72
CA ILE A 429 -6.51 -12.96 3.66
C ILE A 429 -7.13 -14.35 3.72
N GLY A 430 -7.08 -15.10 2.62
CA GLY A 430 -7.72 -16.41 2.57
C GLY A 430 -7.95 -16.89 1.14
N LEU A 431 -8.85 -17.85 0.96
CA LEU A 431 -9.17 -18.44 -0.34
C LEU A 431 -10.61 -18.15 -0.76
N HIS A 432 -10.87 -18.13 -2.06
CA HIS A 432 -12.24 -18.22 -2.54
C HIS A 432 -12.74 -19.67 -2.46
N PRO A 433 -13.91 -19.98 -1.85
CA PRO A 433 -14.40 -21.36 -1.76
C PRO A 433 -14.68 -21.99 -3.13
N LEU A 434 -15.14 -21.21 -4.11
CA LEU A 434 -15.38 -21.69 -5.48
C LEU A 434 -14.13 -21.69 -6.38
N VAL A 435 -13.02 -21.10 -5.94
CA VAL A 435 -11.76 -21.07 -6.69
C VAL A 435 -10.62 -21.46 -5.75
N PRO A 436 -10.47 -22.75 -5.42
CA PRO A 436 -9.63 -23.22 -4.30
C PRO A 436 -8.12 -23.06 -4.53
N ASN A 437 -7.70 -22.50 -5.66
CA ASN A 437 -6.32 -22.12 -5.91
C ASN A 437 -6.13 -20.61 -6.18
N MET A 438 -7.12 -19.78 -5.85
CA MET A 438 -7.02 -18.32 -5.78
C MET A 438 -7.00 -17.89 -4.32
N TYR A 439 -5.87 -17.32 -3.90
CA TYR A 439 -5.67 -16.72 -2.58
C TYR A 439 -5.82 -15.20 -2.68
N PHE A 440 -6.33 -14.56 -1.64
CA PHE A 440 -6.42 -13.10 -1.53
C PHE A 440 -5.47 -12.60 -0.46
N ALA A 441 -4.87 -11.44 -0.73
CA ALA A 441 -4.12 -10.64 0.23
C ALA A 441 -4.29 -9.17 -0.16
N THR A 442 -5.42 -8.58 0.21
CA THR A 442 -5.87 -7.27 -0.31
C THR A 442 -6.92 -6.65 0.60
N GLY A 443 -7.32 -5.40 0.36
CA GLY A 443 -8.44 -4.77 1.06
C GLY A 443 -8.01 -4.16 2.39
N PHE A 444 -6.75 -3.77 2.52
CA PHE A 444 -6.19 -3.30 3.79
C PHE A 444 -6.52 -1.84 4.09
N SER A 445 -7.33 -1.16 3.29
CA SER A 445 -7.93 0.16 3.59
C SER A 445 -6.97 1.18 4.21
N GLY A 446 -5.72 1.24 3.72
CA GLY A 446 -4.71 2.19 4.16
C GLY A 446 -3.60 1.66 5.08
N HIS A 447 -3.73 0.45 5.64
CA HIS A 447 -2.71 -0.13 6.54
C HIS A 447 -1.90 -1.29 5.91
N GLY A 448 -2.10 -1.58 4.62
CA GLY A 448 -1.42 -2.69 3.93
C GLY A 448 0.10 -2.56 3.85
N LEU A 449 0.64 -1.33 3.79
CA LEU A 449 2.09 -1.10 3.77
C LEU A 449 2.77 -1.64 5.03
N GLN A 450 2.33 -1.16 6.20
CA GLN A 450 2.94 -1.55 7.48
C GLN A 450 2.74 -3.03 7.82
N GLN A 451 1.63 -3.64 7.39
CA GLN A 451 1.33 -5.04 7.70
C GLN A 451 1.93 -6.03 6.69
N SER A 452 2.43 -5.54 5.55
CA SER A 452 2.86 -6.40 4.44
C SER A 452 3.90 -7.46 4.82
N PRO A 453 4.90 -7.25 5.71
CA PRO A 453 5.81 -8.32 6.12
C PRO A 453 5.08 -9.50 6.78
N ALA A 454 4.15 -9.22 7.70
CA ALA A 454 3.39 -10.26 8.39
C ALA A 454 2.35 -10.94 7.49
N VAL A 455 1.67 -10.17 6.64
CA VAL A 455 0.71 -10.69 5.64
C VAL A 455 1.41 -11.66 4.69
N GLY A 456 2.61 -11.31 4.20
CA GLY A 456 3.38 -12.18 3.32
C GLY A 456 3.72 -13.52 3.95
N LEU A 457 4.09 -13.52 5.23
CA LEU A 457 4.34 -14.75 5.99
C LEU A 457 3.06 -15.58 6.11
N ALA A 458 1.95 -14.96 6.50
CA ALA A 458 0.68 -15.65 6.70
C ALA A 458 0.18 -16.31 5.41
N VAL A 459 0.27 -15.63 4.27
CA VAL A 459 -0.11 -16.21 2.96
C VAL A 459 0.83 -17.33 2.56
N ALA A 460 2.14 -17.20 2.80
CA ALA A 460 3.10 -18.27 2.54
C ALA A 460 2.80 -19.53 3.39
N GLU A 461 2.40 -19.36 4.65
CA GLU A 461 1.94 -20.45 5.53
C GLU A 461 0.65 -21.10 5.03
N LEU A 462 -0.32 -20.30 4.59
CA LEU A 462 -1.55 -20.84 3.98
C LEU A 462 -1.25 -21.70 2.74
N ILE A 463 -0.31 -21.26 1.90
CA ILE A 463 0.05 -21.96 0.66
C ILE A 463 0.90 -23.22 0.93
N LEU A 464 1.90 -23.13 1.80
CA LEU A 464 2.90 -24.19 2.00
C LEU A 464 2.53 -25.16 3.13
N ASP A 465 1.90 -24.65 4.19
CA ASP A 465 1.60 -25.39 5.42
C ASP A 465 0.09 -25.68 5.59
N GLY A 466 -0.76 -25.17 4.67
CA GLY A 466 -2.20 -25.41 4.64
C GLY A 466 -3.01 -24.68 5.71
N GLY A 467 -2.40 -23.72 6.42
CA GLY A 467 -3.04 -22.98 7.51
C GLY A 467 -2.07 -22.01 8.17
N PHE A 468 -2.61 -21.00 8.84
CA PHE A 468 -1.82 -20.05 9.63
C PHE A 468 -1.03 -20.77 10.73
N LYS A 469 0.26 -20.42 10.91
CA LYS A 469 1.13 -21.01 11.94
C LYS A 469 1.64 -19.96 12.92
N THR A 470 2.00 -18.78 12.42
CA THR A 470 2.63 -17.74 13.24
C THR A 470 1.61 -16.81 13.89
N ILE A 471 0.66 -16.30 13.11
CA ILE A 471 -0.44 -15.45 13.57
C ILE A 471 -1.73 -16.02 13.01
N ASP A 472 -2.68 -16.36 13.86
CA ASP A 472 -4.01 -16.76 13.42
C ASP A 472 -4.76 -15.55 12.85
N LEU A 473 -4.98 -15.56 11.54
CA LEU A 473 -5.70 -14.53 10.79
C LEU A 473 -6.99 -15.08 10.18
N SER A 474 -7.57 -16.15 10.74
CA SER A 474 -8.84 -16.69 10.26
C SER A 474 -9.98 -15.67 10.32
N ALA A 475 -9.87 -14.65 11.19
CA ALA A 475 -10.79 -13.51 11.21
C ALA A 475 -10.77 -12.68 9.91
N PHE A 476 -9.68 -12.69 9.14
CA PHE A 476 -9.56 -11.98 7.86
C PHE A 476 -9.93 -12.83 6.64
N ASP A 477 -10.43 -14.05 6.84
CA ASP A 477 -10.88 -14.90 5.73
C ASP A 477 -12.11 -14.32 5.01
N LEU A 478 -12.26 -14.64 3.73
CA LEU A 478 -13.39 -14.24 2.89
C LEU A 478 -14.73 -14.80 3.43
N LYS A 479 -14.70 -15.89 4.18
CA LYS A 479 -15.88 -16.52 4.81
C LYS A 479 -16.73 -15.51 5.58
N ARG A 480 -16.12 -14.55 6.28
CA ARG A 480 -16.88 -13.54 7.03
C ARG A 480 -17.75 -12.65 6.13
N ILE A 481 -17.28 -12.37 4.91
CA ILE A 481 -18.02 -11.58 3.91
C ILE A 481 -19.18 -12.42 3.36
N LEU A 482 -18.94 -13.70 3.10
CA LEU A 482 -19.98 -14.64 2.64
C LEU A 482 -21.07 -14.85 3.70
N LEU A 483 -20.69 -14.85 4.99
CA LEU A 483 -21.61 -15.00 6.12
C LEU A 483 -22.21 -13.68 6.62
N GLN A 484 -21.82 -12.54 6.05
CA GLN A 484 -22.26 -11.21 6.50
C GLN A 484 -21.92 -10.91 7.97
N GLU A 485 -20.72 -11.31 8.40
CA GLU A 485 -20.18 -11.13 9.76
C GLU A 485 -19.01 -10.11 9.74
N PRO A 486 -19.28 -8.79 9.73
CA PRO A 486 -18.22 -7.79 9.69
C PRO A 486 -17.42 -7.72 11.00
N ILE A 487 -16.11 -7.46 10.88
CA ILE A 487 -15.26 -7.12 12.02
C ILE A 487 -14.80 -5.67 11.88
N LEU A 488 -15.20 -4.81 12.80
CA LEU A 488 -14.94 -3.37 12.70
C LEU A 488 -13.83 -2.94 13.65
N GLU A 489 -12.98 -2.06 13.15
CA GLU A 489 -12.08 -1.30 13.99
C GLU A 489 -12.82 -0.16 14.69
N SER A 490 -12.55 0.07 15.97
CA SER A 490 -13.16 1.13 16.75
C SER A 490 -12.21 2.31 16.93
N ASN A 491 -12.65 3.52 16.57
CA ASN A 491 -11.90 4.78 16.73
C ASN A 491 -10.52 4.76 16.01
N ILE A 492 -10.53 4.31 14.76
CA ILE A 492 -9.39 4.35 13.85
C ILE A 492 -9.72 5.36 12.74
N VAL A 493 -8.80 6.30 12.53
CA VAL A 493 -8.80 7.24 11.39
C VAL A 493 -8.09 6.60 10.20
#